data_AF-C0LDJ6-F1
#
_entry.id   AF-C0LDJ6-F1
#
_cell.length_a   1.000
_cell.length_b   1.000
_cell.length_c   1.000
_cell.angle_alpha   90.00
_cell.angle_beta   90.00
_cell.angle_gamma   90.00
#
_symmetry.space_group_name_H-M   'P 1'
#
loop_
_entity.id
_entity.type
_entity.pdbx_description
1 polymer ?
#
loop_
_entity_poly.entity_id
_entity_poly.type
_entity_poly.pdbx_seq_one_letter_code
_entity_poly.pdbx_strand_id
1 'polypeptide(L)'
;GTGLFVASGATISQAGPGGALLSYMLIGLMVYFLMTSLGELAAYMPVSGSFATYGQNYVEEGFGFALGWNYWYNWAVTIAVDLVAAQLVMSWWFPDTPGWIWSALFLGVIFLLNYISVRGFGEAEYWFSLIKVTTVIVFIIVGVLMIIGIFKGAQPAGWSNWTIGE
;
A
#
# COMPACT_ATOMS: atom_id res chain seq x y z
N GLY A 1 0.38 2.74 1.25
CA GLY A 1 -0.28 4.06 1.12
C GLY A 1 -0.69 4.32 -0.31
N THR A 2 0.27 4.21 -1.22
CA THR A 2 0.09 4.23 -2.69
C THR A 2 -1.03 3.29 -3.17
N GLY A 3 -1.11 2.06 -2.66
CA GLY A 3 -2.24 1.17 -2.96
C GLY A 3 -3.62 1.76 -2.61
N LEU A 4 -3.76 2.39 -1.44
CA LEU A 4 -5.03 2.96 -0.99
C LEU A 4 -5.43 4.20 -1.80
N PHE A 5 -4.49 5.13 -2.04
CA PHE A 5 -4.81 6.43 -2.64
C PHE A 5 -4.64 6.50 -4.16
N VAL A 6 -3.72 5.71 -4.72
CA VAL A 6 -3.41 5.71 -6.17
C VAL A 6 -4.10 4.53 -6.86
N ALA A 7 -4.03 3.32 -6.27
CA ALA A 7 -4.57 2.13 -6.93
C ALA A 7 -6.07 1.91 -6.71
N SER A 8 -6.62 2.24 -5.53
CA SER A 8 -8.05 1.97 -5.25
C SER A 8 -9.00 2.65 -6.23
N GLY A 9 -8.66 3.85 -6.71
CA GLY A 9 -9.49 4.54 -7.72
C GLY A 9 -9.60 3.74 -9.01
N ALA A 10 -8.48 3.18 -9.49
CA ALA A 10 -8.46 2.32 -10.67
C ALA A 10 -9.23 1.02 -10.43
N THR A 11 -9.05 0.37 -9.26
CA THR A 11 -9.78 -0.86 -8.91
C THR A 11 -11.29 -0.64 -8.89
N ILE A 12 -11.75 0.44 -8.26
CA ILE A 12 -13.19 0.77 -8.19
C ILE A 12 -13.72 1.12 -9.58
N SER A 13 -12.95 1.86 -10.39
CA SER A 13 -13.36 2.23 -11.75
C SER A 13 -13.48 1.04 -12.69
N GLN A 14 -12.69 -0.03 -12.49
CA GLN A 14 -12.68 -1.20 -13.37
C GLN A 14 -13.61 -2.31 -12.88
N ALA A 15 -13.64 -2.59 -11.57
CA ALA A 15 -14.40 -3.68 -10.99
C ALA A 15 -15.78 -3.26 -10.42
N GLY A 16 -16.06 -1.95 -10.40
CA GLY A 16 -17.21 -1.39 -9.71
C GLY A 16 -17.08 -1.44 -8.18
N PRO A 17 -17.98 -0.78 -7.44
CA PRO A 17 -17.92 -0.74 -5.98
C PRO A 17 -18.17 -2.11 -5.34
N GLY A 18 -19.10 -2.91 -5.88
CA GLY A 18 -19.38 -4.25 -5.39
C GLY A 18 -18.22 -5.23 -5.61
N GLY A 19 -17.63 -5.24 -6.82
CA GLY A 19 -16.48 -6.09 -7.14
C GLY A 19 -15.23 -5.70 -6.35
N ALA A 20 -14.99 -4.40 -6.16
CA ALA A 20 -13.90 -3.92 -5.31
C ALA A 20 -14.09 -4.37 -3.84
N LEU A 21 -15.28 -4.21 -3.26
CA LEU A 21 -15.54 -4.64 -1.88
C LEU A 21 -15.40 -6.15 -1.69
N LEU A 22 -15.94 -6.94 -2.62
CA LEU A 22 -15.81 -8.40 -2.57
C LEU A 22 -14.35 -8.85 -2.67
N SER A 23 -13.57 -8.27 -3.59
CA SER A 23 -12.15 -8.61 -3.73
C SER A 23 -11.34 -8.25 -2.48
N TYR A 24 -11.57 -7.06 -1.89
CA TYR A 24 -10.95 -6.68 -0.62
C TYR A 24 -11.35 -7.62 0.53
N MET A 25 -12.60 -8.06 0.59
CA MET A 25 -13.05 -8.99 1.63
C MET A 25 -12.41 -10.37 1.50
N LEU A 26 -12.35 -10.92 0.28
CA LEU A 26 -11.76 -12.23 0.03
C LEU A 26 -10.25 -12.24 0.30
N ILE A 27 -9.53 -11.25 -0.24
CA ILE A 27 -8.08 -11.12 0.00
C ILE A 27 -7.81 -10.82 1.48
N GLY A 28 -8.61 -9.96 2.11
CA GLY A 28 -8.49 -9.65 3.53
C GLY A 28 -8.65 -10.88 4.43
N LEU A 29 -9.64 -11.73 4.14
CA LEU A 29 -9.87 -12.98 4.87
C LEU A 29 -8.70 -13.96 4.67
N MET A 30 -8.20 -14.12 3.45
CA MET A 30 -7.03 -14.95 3.16
C MET A 30 -5.79 -14.47 3.93
N VAL A 31 -5.52 -13.17 3.88
CA VAL A 31 -4.37 -12.56 4.59
C VAL A 31 -4.53 -12.69 6.10
N TYR A 32 -5.74 -12.58 6.64
CA TYR A 32 -6.02 -12.79 8.06
C TYR A 32 -5.60 -14.20 8.53
N PHE A 33 -6.02 -15.24 7.80
CA PHE A 33 -5.62 -16.61 8.13
C PHE A 33 -4.10 -16.82 8.00
N LEU A 34 -3.50 -16.26 6.95
CA LEU A 34 -2.05 -16.35 6.72
C LEU A 34 -1.25 -15.70 7.85
N MET A 35 -1.64 -14.49 8.27
CA MET A 35 -0.96 -13.77 9.35
C MET A 35 -1.18 -14.42 10.71
N THR A 36 -2.36 -14.99 10.95
CA THR A 36 -2.64 -15.73 12.20
C THR A 36 -1.76 -16.97 12.29
N SER A 37 -1.69 -17.77 11.22
CA SER A 37 -0.83 -18.95 11.16
C SER A 37 0.65 -18.63 11.31
N LEU A 38 1.14 -17.58 10.63
CA LEU A 38 2.52 -17.10 10.79
C LEU A 38 2.80 -16.60 12.22
N GLY A 39 1.82 -15.95 12.86
CA GLY A 39 1.93 -15.51 14.25
C GLY A 39 2.06 -16.66 15.23
N GLU A 40 1.26 -17.72 15.05
CA GLU A 40 1.37 -18.94 15.85
C GLU A 40 2.72 -19.64 15.67
N LEU A 41 3.21 -19.73 14.43
CA LEU A 41 4.54 -20.29 14.13
C LEU A 41 5.67 -19.46 14.75
N ALA A 42 5.57 -18.13 14.72
CA ALA A 42 6.55 -17.25 15.33
C ALA A 42 6.55 -17.32 16.86
N ALA A 43 5.39 -17.54 17.49
CA ALA A 43 5.29 -17.77 18.93
C ALA A 43 5.83 -19.16 19.33
N TYR A 44 5.61 -20.18 18.49
CA TYR A 44 6.08 -21.55 18.73
C TYR A 44 7.59 -21.70 18.51
N MET A 45 8.13 -21.07 17.47
CA MET A 45 9.54 -21.12 17.09
C MET A 45 10.09 -19.70 16.95
N PRO A 46 10.48 -19.04 18.06
CA PRO A 46 11.02 -17.69 18.04
C PRO A 46 12.47 -17.71 17.52
N VAL A 47 12.62 -17.84 16.21
CA VAL A 47 13.91 -17.70 15.52
C VAL A 47 14.08 -16.27 15.03
N SER A 48 15.31 -15.77 15.05
CA SER A 48 15.65 -14.46 14.45
C SER A 48 15.59 -14.47 12.91
N GLY A 49 15.21 -15.59 12.30
CA GLY A 49 15.08 -15.76 10.86
C GLY A 49 13.79 -15.15 10.29
N SER A 50 13.75 -14.99 8.97
CA SER A 50 12.55 -14.56 8.23
C SER A 50 11.50 -15.66 8.21
N PHE A 51 10.25 -15.35 7.84
CA PHE A 51 9.20 -16.34 7.57
C PHE A 51 9.62 -17.40 6.53
N ALA A 52 10.63 -17.10 5.70
CA ALA A 52 11.28 -18.08 4.84
C ALA A 52 11.82 -19.29 5.62
N THR A 53 12.33 -19.07 6.84
CA THR A 53 12.83 -20.12 7.76
C THR A 53 11.74 -21.11 8.12
N TYR A 54 10.51 -20.64 8.35
CA TYR A 54 9.37 -21.53 8.60
C TYR A 54 9.05 -22.35 7.35
N GLY A 55 9.12 -21.76 6.16
CA GLY A 55 8.98 -22.48 4.89
C GLY A 55 10.05 -23.56 4.69
N GLN A 56 11.30 -23.29 5.07
CA GLN A 56 12.38 -24.29 5.00
C GLN A 56 12.15 -25.46 5.97
N ASN A 57 11.73 -25.17 7.19
CA ASN A 57 11.61 -26.17 8.26
C ASN A 57 10.33 -27.02 8.15
N TYR A 58 9.23 -26.45 7.65
CA TYR A 58 7.91 -27.11 7.63
C TYR A 58 7.42 -27.54 6.26
N VAL A 59 8.05 -27.11 5.16
CA VAL A 59 7.69 -27.52 3.79
C VAL A 59 8.86 -28.23 3.12
N GLU A 60 9.88 -27.47 2.72
CA GLU A 60 11.11 -27.97 2.10
C GLU A 60 12.15 -26.83 2.04
N GLU A 61 13.43 -27.16 2.08
CA GLU A 61 14.52 -26.19 1.97
C GLU A 61 14.42 -25.33 0.70
N GLY A 62 14.09 -25.94 -0.44
CA GLY A 62 13.90 -25.26 -1.72
C GLY A 62 12.71 -24.28 -1.73
N PHE A 63 11.64 -24.60 -1.00
CA PHE A 63 10.48 -23.73 -0.87
C PHE A 63 10.83 -22.46 -0.10
N GLY A 64 11.54 -22.58 1.02
CA GLY A 64 11.94 -21.39 1.77
C GLY A 64 13.00 -20.53 1.06
N PHE A 65 13.89 -21.13 0.24
CA PHE A 65 14.75 -20.36 -0.66
C PHE A 65 13.93 -19.54 -1.67
N ALA A 66 12.93 -20.16 -2.30
CA ALA A 66 12.04 -19.48 -3.24
C ALA A 66 11.23 -18.36 -2.57
N LEU A 67 10.76 -18.56 -1.33
CA LEU A 67 10.08 -17.52 -0.55
C LEU A 67 10.98 -16.32 -0.30
N GLY A 68 12.24 -16.54 0.08
CA GLY A 68 13.21 -15.47 0.31
C GLY A 68 13.43 -14.61 -0.94
N TRP A 69 13.60 -15.24 -2.10
CA TRP A 69 13.76 -14.52 -3.38
C TRP A 69 12.50 -13.79 -3.81
N ASN A 70 11.32 -14.41 -3.69
CA ASN A 70 10.05 -13.75 -3.99
C ASN A 70 9.85 -12.53 -3.11
N TYR A 71 10.22 -12.61 -1.82
CA TYR A 71 10.10 -11.49 -0.90
C TYR A 71 11.02 -10.33 -1.27
N TRP A 72 12.30 -10.63 -1.55
CA TRP A 72 13.24 -9.60 -2.00
C TRP A 72 12.78 -8.94 -3.30
N TYR A 73 12.33 -9.73 -4.27
CA TYR A 73 11.81 -9.23 -5.55
C TYR A 73 10.56 -8.36 -5.34
N ASN A 74 9.64 -8.78 -4.47
CA ASN A 74 8.46 -8.00 -4.14
C ASN A 74 8.82 -6.63 -3.55
N TRP A 75 9.82 -6.55 -2.67
CA TRP A 75 10.31 -5.28 -2.15
C TRP A 75 10.95 -4.40 -3.21
N ALA A 76 11.78 -4.98 -4.09
CA ALA A 76 12.38 -4.24 -5.19
C ALA A 76 11.32 -3.62 -6.12
N VAL A 77 10.28 -4.38 -6.47
CA VAL A 77 9.15 -3.90 -7.26
C VAL A 77 8.35 -2.83 -6.51
N THR A 78 8.10 -3.03 -5.22
CA THR A 78 7.34 -2.07 -4.39
C THR A 78 8.01 -0.70 -4.37
N ILE A 79 9.34 -0.65 -4.23
CA ILE A 79 10.10 0.61 -4.27
C ILE A 79 9.89 1.30 -5.64
N ALA A 80 9.99 0.56 -6.74
CA ALA A 80 9.76 1.11 -8.07
C ALA A 80 8.34 1.68 -8.22
N VAL A 81 7.32 0.96 -7.74
CA VAL A 81 5.92 1.41 -7.76
C VAL A 81 5.73 2.68 -6.93
N ASP A 82 6.34 2.78 -5.76
CA ASP A 82 6.24 3.97 -4.91
C ASP A 82 6.92 5.20 -5.55
N LEU A 83 8.06 5.01 -6.23
CA LEU A 83 8.70 6.09 -7.01
C LEU A 83 7.86 6.53 -8.21
N VAL A 84 7.14 5.60 -8.85
CA VAL A 84 6.20 5.88 -9.92
C VAL A 84 4.99 6.65 -9.39
N ALA A 85 4.47 6.29 -8.22
CA ALA A 85 3.40 7.03 -7.57
C ALA A 85 3.83 8.45 -7.21
N ALA A 86 5.05 8.61 -6.68
CA ALA A 86 5.60 9.92 -6.33
C ALA A 86 5.73 10.84 -7.56
N GLN A 87 6.24 10.34 -8.71
CA GLN A 87 6.29 11.15 -9.93
C GLN A 87 4.89 11.54 -10.43
N LEU A 88 3.88 10.66 -10.29
CA LEU A 88 2.52 10.94 -10.74
C LEU A 88 1.92 12.09 -9.93
N VAL A 89 2.11 12.08 -8.61
CA VAL A 89 1.69 13.18 -7.74
C VAL A 89 2.42 14.47 -8.12
N MET A 90 3.74 14.41 -8.35
CA MET A 90 4.52 15.60 -8.69
C MET A 90 4.18 16.18 -10.07
N SER A 91 3.80 15.34 -11.04
CA SER A 91 3.37 15.79 -12.37
C SER A 91 2.10 16.63 -12.34
N TRP A 92 1.25 16.47 -11.30
CA TRP A 92 0.07 17.32 -11.12
C TRP A 92 0.45 18.75 -10.72
N TRP A 93 1.53 18.91 -9.94
CA TRP A 93 2.02 20.22 -9.48
C TRP A 93 3.02 20.85 -10.46
N PHE A 94 3.88 20.03 -11.08
CA PHE A 94 4.96 20.44 -11.97
C PHE A 94 4.88 19.65 -13.28
N PRO A 95 3.92 19.96 -14.16
CA PRO A 95 3.66 19.18 -15.38
C PRO A 95 4.79 19.27 -16.40
N ASP A 96 5.57 20.36 -16.39
CA ASP A 96 6.65 20.59 -17.35
C ASP A 96 7.95 19.82 -17.01
N THR A 97 8.05 19.26 -15.80
CA THR A 97 9.25 18.56 -15.33
C THR A 97 9.15 17.06 -15.65
N PRO A 98 10.14 16.46 -16.34
CA PRO A 98 10.17 15.03 -16.59
C PRO A 98 10.07 14.18 -15.31
N GLY A 99 9.13 13.22 -15.29
CA GLY A 99 8.83 12.42 -14.09
C GLY A 99 10.02 11.65 -13.50
N TRP A 100 10.95 11.20 -14.35
CA TRP A 100 12.15 10.48 -13.92
C TRP A 100 13.04 11.29 -12.96
N ILE A 101 13.02 12.62 -13.06
CA ILE A 101 13.78 13.52 -12.17
C ILE A 101 13.23 13.42 -10.75
N TRP A 102 11.90 13.41 -10.60
CA TRP A 102 11.25 13.24 -9.30
C TRP A 102 11.52 11.86 -8.72
N SER A 103 11.43 10.80 -9.52
CA SER A 103 11.77 9.44 -9.08
C SER A 103 13.23 9.33 -8.63
N ALA A 104 14.18 9.89 -9.38
CA ALA A 104 15.60 9.90 -9.02
C ALA A 104 15.86 10.70 -7.73
N LEU A 105 15.21 11.85 -7.58
CA LEU A 105 15.31 12.69 -6.39
C LEU A 105 14.80 11.97 -5.14
N PHE A 106 13.59 11.40 -5.19
CA PHE A 106 13.03 10.66 -4.04
C PHE A 106 13.86 9.42 -3.69
N LEU A 107 14.32 8.67 -4.70
CA LEU A 107 15.21 7.54 -4.47
C LEU A 107 16.51 8.00 -3.79
N GLY A 108 17.12 9.10 -4.25
CA GLY A 108 18.32 9.67 -3.64
C GLY A 108 18.11 10.07 -2.18
N VAL A 109 16.97 10.70 -1.86
CA VAL A 109 16.62 11.07 -0.48
C VAL A 109 16.46 9.82 0.41
N ILE A 110 15.72 8.81 -0.06
CA ILE A 110 15.51 7.56 0.68
C ILE A 110 16.84 6.84 0.93
N PHE A 111 17.68 6.76 -0.11
CA PHE A 111 18.99 6.14 -0.02
C PHE A 111 19.90 6.87 0.99
N LEU A 112 19.94 8.20 0.95
CA LEU A 112 20.73 9.01 1.87
C LEU A 112 20.24 8.87 3.33
N LEU A 113 18.93 8.91 3.56
CA LEU A 113 18.37 8.70 4.89
C LEU A 113 18.72 7.32 5.45
N ASN A 114 18.63 6.29 4.60
CA ASN A 114 18.97 4.92 4.96
C ASN A 114 20.47 4.77 5.26
N TYR A 115 21.33 5.43 4.48
CA TYR A 115 22.78 5.39 4.63
C TYR A 115 23.28 6.11 5.89
N ILE A 116 22.70 7.28 6.22
CA ILE A 116 23.26 8.18 7.25
C ILE A 116 22.80 7.81 8.66
N SER A 117 21.55 7.39 8.85
CA SER A 117 21.04 7.16 10.21
C SER A 117 19.84 6.22 10.24
N VAL A 118 20.07 4.98 10.69
CA VAL A 118 19.00 4.00 10.98
C VAL A 118 18.03 4.54 12.04
N ARG A 119 18.53 5.33 12.99
CA ARG A 119 17.69 5.96 14.03
C ARG A 119 16.85 7.11 13.46
N GLY A 120 17.44 7.92 12.58
CA GLY A 120 16.72 9.00 11.89
C GLY A 120 15.65 8.47 10.94
N PHE A 121 15.90 7.32 10.30
CA PHE A 121 14.89 6.61 9.52
C PHE A 121 13.69 6.19 10.38
N GLY A 122 13.93 5.61 11.56
CA GLY A 122 12.87 5.22 12.49
C GLY A 122 12.02 6.39 12.99
N GLU A 123 12.66 7.51 13.34
CA GLU A 123 11.94 8.74 13.74
C GLU A 123 11.14 9.34 12.57
N ALA A 124 11.71 9.38 11.36
CA ALA A 124 11.00 9.84 10.17
C ALA A 124 9.79 8.96 9.87
N GLU A 125 9.93 7.64 9.99
CA GLU A 125 8.83 6.70 9.78
C GLU A 125 7.68 6.93 10.76
N TYR A 126 7.98 7.21 12.03
CA TYR A 126 6.98 7.57 13.02
C TYR A 126 6.18 8.82 12.60
N TRP A 127 6.85 9.91 12.21
CA TRP A 127 6.18 11.12 11.74
C TRP A 127 5.38 10.88 10.45
N PHE A 128 5.94 10.14 9.50
CA PHE A 128 5.23 9.79 8.27
C PHE A 128 4.02 8.88 8.52
N SER A 129 4.08 8.00 9.53
CA SER A 129 2.93 7.17 9.93
C SER A 129 1.77 8.02 10.46
N LEU A 130 2.08 9.06 11.26
CA LEU A 130 1.09 10.00 11.77
C LEU A 130 0.38 10.71 10.60
N ILE A 131 1.16 11.23 9.65
CA ILE A 131 0.61 11.88 8.45
C ILE A 131 -0.30 10.92 7.69
N LYS A 132 0.12 9.66 7.46
CA LYS A 132 -0.69 8.65 6.77
C LYS A 132 -2.05 8.44 7.45
N VAL A 133 -2.06 8.27 8.77
CA VAL A 133 -3.31 8.06 9.54
C VAL A 133 -4.21 9.29 9.44
N THR A 134 -3.66 10.49 9.62
CA THR A 134 -4.41 11.74 9.48
C THR A 134 -4.99 11.88 8.08
N THR A 135 -4.23 11.57 7.03
CA THR A 135 -4.73 11.61 5.64
C THR A 135 -5.89 10.65 5.43
N VAL A 136 -5.84 9.43 6.00
CA VAL A 136 -6.95 8.47 5.91
C VAL A 136 -8.21 9.02 6.61
N ILE A 137 -8.06 9.60 7.80
CA ILE A 137 -9.18 10.19 8.54
C ILE A 137 -9.82 11.32 7.73
N VAL A 138 -9.01 12.25 7.20
CA VAL A 138 -9.49 13.36 6.36
C VAL A 138 -10.19 12.80 5.11
N PHE A 139 -9.63 11.79 4.46
CA PHE A 139 -10.21 11.17 3.28
C PHE A 139 -11.59 10.56 3.58
N ILE A 140 -11.75 9.86 4.71
CA ILE A 140 -13.04 9.29 5.14
C ILE A 140 -14.05 10.42 5.42
N ILE A 141 -13.66 11.46 6.17
CA ILE A 141 -14.54 12.59 6.47
C ILE A 141 -15.01 13.25 5.18
N VAL A 142 -14.10 13.60 4.28
CA VAL A 142 -14.45 14.20 2.98
C VAL A 142 -15.35 13.26 2.18
N GLY A 143 -15.07 11.96 2.14
CA GLY A 143 -15.91 10.96 1.48
C GLY A 143 -17.34 10.93 2.02
N VAL A 144 -17.52 10.96 3.34
CA VAL A 144 -18.85 11.01 3.98
C VAL A 144 -19.56 12.33 3.67
N LEU A 145 -18.86 13.46 3.73
CA LEU A 145 -19.42 14.78 3.39
C LEU A 145 -19.85 14.85 1.91
N MET A 146 -19.13 14.18 1.02
CA MET A 146 -19.50 14.03 -0.39
C MET A 146 -20.79 13.22 -0.57
N ILE A 147 -20.97 12.13 0.19
CA ILE A 147 -22.19 11.31 0.17
C ILE A 147 -23.40 12.13 0.66
N ILE A 148 -23.22 12.98 1.69
CA ILE A 148 -24.28 13.84 2.25
C ILE A 148 -24.60 15.05 1.34
N GLY A 149 -23.78 15.32 0.32
CA GLY A 149 -24.07 16.32 -0.72
C GLY A 149 -23.65 17.75 -0.37
N ILE A 150 -22.54 17.94 0.34
CA ILE A 150 -22.03 19.28 0.71
C ILE A 150 -21.65 20.14 -0.52
N PHE A 151 -21.24 19.52 -1.63
CA PHE A 151 -21.00 20.26 -2.88
C PHE A 151 -22.30 20.54 -3.62
N LYS A 152 -22.77 21.79 -3.54
CA LYS A 152 -23.91 22.29 -4.32
C LYS A 152 -23.61 22.19 -5.82
N GLY A 153 -24.29 21.29 -6.52
CA GLY A 153 -24.21 21.13 -7.99
C GLY A 153 -23.96 19.71 -8.48
N ALA A 154 -23.51 18.79 -7.62
CA ALA A 154 -23.45 17.37 -7.93
C ALA A 154 -24.73 16.68 -7.41
N GLN A 155 -25.37 15.83 -8.23
CA GLN A 155 -26.42 14.93 -7.76
C GLN A 155 -25.88 14.14 -6.55
N PRO A 156 -26.65 13.96 -5.46
CA PRO A 156 -26.22 13.12 -4.35
C PRO A 156 -25.88 11.74 -4.90
N ALA A 157 -24.60 11.36 -4.84
CA ALA A 157 -24.13 10.14 -5.50
C ALA A 157 -24.74 8.87 -4.88
N GLY A 158 -25.30 8.99 -3.67
CA GLY A 158 -26.25 8.06 -3.05
C GLY A 158 -26.00 6.59 -3.38
N TRP A 159 -27.02 5.94 -3.91
CA TRP A 159 -26.95 4.58 -4.42
C TRP A 159 -26.65 4.51 -5.93
N SER A 160 -26.63 5.63 -6.64
CA SER A 160 -26.42 5.63 -8.10
C SER A 160 -25.02 5.14 -8.46
N ASN A 161 -24.01 5.40 -7.63
CA ASN A 161 -22.65 4.88 -7.83
C ASN A 161 -22.56 3.34 -7.85
N TRP A 162 -23.53 2.63 -7.28
CA TRP A 162 -23.57 1.17 -7.27
C TRP A 162 -24.07 0.56 -8.58
N THR A 163 -24.71 1.36 -9.43
CA THR A 163 -25.26 0.95 -10.72
C THR A 163 -24.49 1.52 -11.91
N ILE A 164 -23.42 2.30 -11.67
CA ILE A 164 -22.56 2.83 -12.73
C ILE A 164 -21.58 1.72 -13.15
N GLY A 165 -21.74 1.20 -14.37
CA GLY A 165 -20.87 0.16 -14.93
C GLY A 165 -21.54 -1.18 -15.24
N GLU A 166 -22.88 -1.28 -15.20
CA GLU A 166 -23.61 -2.27 -16.00
C GLU A 166 -23.64 -1.89 -17.50
#